data_AF-A0A420F927-F1
#
_entry.id   AF-A0A420F927-F1
#
_cell.length_a   1.000
_cell.length_b   1.000
_cell.length_c   1.000
_cell.angle_alpha   90.00
_cell.angle_beta   90.00
_cell.angle_gamma   90.00
#
_symmetry.space_group_name_H-M   'P 1'
#
loop_
_entity.id
_entity.type
_entity.pdbx_description
1 polymer ?
#
loop_
_entity_poly.entity_id
_entity_poly.type
_entity_poly.pdbx_seq_one_letter_code
_entity_poly.pdbx_strand_id
1 'polypeptide(L)'
;MAVHLAVDPQRLVVRLSGMDRLWALSAGVVVPTAAVTGVRAVSRAEAVARGGGWRLPGAHLPGVLRVGTFVSRSTGRSFWCVHRAERVLLVELDGEPYDRLVLEVEDPDEVSRAVARARFR
;
A
#
# COMPACT_ATOMS: atom_id res chain seq x y z
N MET A 1 -2.62 10.99 9.73
CA MET A 1 -2.26 9.69 10.34
C MET A 1 -1.34 9.01 9.35
N ALA A 2 -0.04 8.99 9.63
CA ALA A 2 0.99 8.81 8.60
C ALA A 2 1.49 7.35 8.59
N VAL A 3 1.31 6.62 7.50
CA VAL A 3 2.13 5.44 7.24
C VAL A 3 3.55 5.94 6.96
N HIS A 4 4.54 5.45 7.71
CA HIS A 4 5.94 5.77 7.47
C HIS A 4 6.54 4.70 6.57
N LEU A 5 7.08 5.15 5.44
CA LEU A 5 7.81 4.30 4.49
C LEU A 5 9.30 4.43 4.77
N ALA A 6 9.91 3.33 5.18
CA ALA A 6 11.35 3.20 5.23
C ALA A 6 11.80 2.50 3.94
N VAL A 7 12.44 3.27 3.06
CA VAL A 7 12.95 2.77 1.79
C VAL A 7 14.43 2.46 1.96
N ASP A 8 14.79 1.19 1.86
CA ASP A 8 16.16 0.71 1.82
C ASP A 8 16.49 0.25 0.37
N PRO A 9 17.75 0.33 -0.09
CA PRO A 9 18.14 -0.21 -1.40
C PRO A 9 17.71 -1.67 -1.63
N GLN A 10 17.64 -2.47 -0.56
CA GLN A 10 17.27 -3.88 -0.65
C GLN A 10 15.78 -4.13 -0.37
N ARG A 11 15.17 -3.36 0.52
CA ARG A 11 13.80 -3.62 1.01
C ARG A 11 12.99 -2.33 1.17
N LEU A 12 11.75 -2.36 0.68
CA LEU A 12 10.73 -1.38 0.99
C LEU A 12 9.97 -1.87 2.23
N VAL A 13 10.17 -1.18 3.35
CA VAL A 13 9.51 -1.48 4.62
C VAL A 13 8.41 -0.46 4.84
N VAL A 14 7.17 -0.94 4.76
CA VAL A 14 5.98 -0.15 5.07
C VAL A 14 5.68 -0.31 6.56
N ARG A 15 5.92 0.72 7.36
CA ARG A 15 5.59 0.74 8.80
C ARG A 15 4.36 1.59 9.04
N LEU A 16 3.34 0.98 9.62
CA LEU A 16 2.19 1.70 10.15
C LEU A 16 2.65 2.47 11.41
N SER A 17 2.28 3.74 11.54
CA SER A 17 2.57 4.53 12.74
C SER A 17 1.29 5.00 13.43
N GLY A 18 1.40 5.33 14.72
CA GLY A 18 0.29 5.86 15.53
C GLY A 18 -0.59 4.81 16.20
N MET A 19 -1.86 5.18 16.46
CA MET A 19 -2.89 4.30 17.05
C MET A 19 -3.20 3.07 16.18
N ASP A 20 -2.78 3.05 14.92
CA ASP A 20 -2.85 1.86 14.04
C ASP A 20 -1.97 0.70 14.49
N ARG A 21 -0.98 0.97 15.34
CA ARG A 21 -0.17 -0.09 15.96
C ARG A 21 -0.97 -0.95 16.95
N LEU A 22 -2.10 -0.42 17.48
CA LEU A 22 -3.05 -1.16 18.32
C LEU A 22 -3.92 -2.12 17.49
N TRP A 23 -4.01 -1.95 16.17
CA TRP A 23 -4.55 -2.94 15.25
C TRP A 23 -3.49 -4.00 14.90
N ALA A 24 -2.92 -4.61 15.95
CA ALA A 24 -1.73 -5.47 16.01
C ALA A 24 -1.70 -6.70 15.07
N LEU A 25 -2.70 -6.88 14.20
CA LEU A 25 -2.77 -7.94 13.19
C LEU A 25 -2.17 -7.52 11.83
N SER A 26 -1.84 -6.25 11.62
CA SER A 26 -1.17 -5.74 10.41
C SER A 26 0.22 -5.21 10.75
N ALA A 27 1.21 -6.10 10.90
CA ALA A 27 2.58 -5.78 11.35
C ALA A 27 3.42 -4.91 10.36
N GLY A 28 2.79 -4.32 9.36
CA GLY A 28 3.48 -3.70 8.22
C GLY A 28 3.78 -4.71 7.12
N VAL A 29 4.14 -4.19 5.95
CA VAL A 29 4.46 -4.99 4.76
C VAL A 29 5.90 -4.74 4.39
N VAL A 30 6.67 -5.81 4.25
CA VAL A 30 8.06 -5.76 3.79
C VAL A 30 8.12 -6.41 2.42
N VAL A 31 8.47 -5.65 1.40
CA VAL A 31 8.65 -6.14 0.04
C VAL A 31 10.05 -5.80 -0.45
N PRO A 32 10.69 -6.66 -1.26
CA PRO A 32 11.97 -6.32 -1.88
C PRO A 32 11.83 -5.07 -2.74
N THR A 33 12.77 -4.13 -2.64
CA THR A 33 12.75 -2.92 -3.49
C THR A 33 12.83 -3.32 -4.96
N ALA A 34 13.58 -4.38 -5.29
CA ALA A 34 13.66 -4.95 -6.63
C ALA A 34 12.30 -5.34 -7.23
N ALA A 35 11.35 -5.80 -6.41
CA ALA A 35 10.01 -6.17 -6.85
C ALA A 35 9.17 -4.94 -7.22
N VAL A 36 9.53 -3.73 -6.77
CA VAL A 36 8.81 -2.50 -7.15
C VAL A 36 9.03 -2.21 -8.62
N THR A 37 7.94 -2.30 -9.40
CA THR A 37 7.91 -1.98 -10.83
C THR A 37 7.40 -0.56 -11.08
N GLY A 38 6.62 -0.01 -10.15
CA GLY A 38 6.08 1.33 -10.28
C GLY A 38 5.63 1.92 -8.95
N VAL A 39 5.69 3.23 -8.82
CA VAL A 39 5.17 3.96 -7.66
C VAL A 39 4.55 5.27 -8.11
N ARG A 40 3.33 5.55 -7.66
CA ARG A 40 2.58 6.75 -8.06
C ARG A 40 1.56 7.18 -7.03
N ALA A 41 1.41 8.49 -6.85
CA ALA A 41 0.30 9.08 -6.13
C ALA A 41 -0.95 9.04 -7.00
N VAL A 42 -2.04 8.49 -6.48
CA VAL A 42 -3.33 8.41 -7.19
C VAL A 42 -4.46 8.79 -6.26
N SER A 43 -5.62 9.13 -6.83
CA SER A 43 -6.82 9.26 -6.02
C SER A 43 -7.28 7.89 -5.51
N ARG A 44 -7.98 7.88 -4.38
CA ARG A 44 -8.57 6.67 -3.80
C ARG A 44 -9.55 6.01 -4.77
N ALA A 45 -10.37 6.81 -5.47
CA ALA A 45 -11.30 6.31 -6.48
C ALA A 45 -10.55 5.58 -7.60
N GLU A 46 -9.44 6.16 -8.05
CA GLU A 46 -8.59 5.59 -9.08
C GLU A 46 -7.84 4.33 -8.60
N ALA A 47 -7.36 4.30 -7.36
CA ALA A 47 -6.81 3.08 -6.76
C ALA A 47 -7.86 1.96 -6.68
N VAL A 48 -9.12 2.30 -6.36
CA VAL A 48 -10.23 1.33 -6.33
C VAL A 48 -10.53 0.84 -7.74
N ALA A 49 -10.51 1.71 -8.76
CA ALA A 49 -10.70 1.29 -10.14
C ALA A 49 -9.60 0.32 -10.62
N ARG A 50 -8.34 0.50 -10.16
CA ARG A 50 -7.21 -0.34 -10.57
C ARG A 50 -6.99 -1.62 -9.77
N GLY A 51 -7.45 -1.65 -8.52
CA GLY A 51 -7.17 -2.76 -7.58
C GLY A 51 -8.38 -3.21 -6.75
N GLY A 52 -9.57 -2.69 -7.03
CA GLY A 52 -10.83 -3.01 -6.36
C GLY A 52 -11.38 -4.36 -6.80
N GLY A 53 -10.65 -5.43 -6.47
CA GLY A 53 -11.05 -6.81 -6.70
C GLY A 53 -12.15 -7.32 -5.78
N TRP A 54 -12.53 -8.58 -6.03
CA TRP A 54 -13.41 -9.36 -5.17
C TRP A 54 -12.84 -9.42 -3.75
N ARG A 55 -13.72 -9.27 -2.76
CA ARG A 55 -13.35 -9.20 -1.35
C ARG A 55 -13.02 -10.61 -0.84
N LEU A 56 -11.84 -10.83 -0.29
CA LEU A 56 -11.66 -11.96 0.62
C LEU A 56 -12.26 -11.57 1.99
N PRO A 57 -13.10 -12.42 2.60
CA PRO A 57 -13.56 -12.20 3.97
C PRO A 57 -12.38 -12.34 4.93
N GLY A 58 -12.17 -11.37 5.83
CA GLY A 58 -11.17 -11.52 6.90
C GLY A 58 -10.59 -10.25 7.52
N ALA A 59 -10.61 -9.11 6.83
CA ALA A 59 -10.00 -7.88 7.35
C ALA A 59 -10.81 -6.63 7.00
N HIS A 60 -12.04 -6.56 7.50
CA HIS A 60 -12.90 -5.40 7.30
C HIS A 60 -13.47 -4.95 8.63
N LEU A 61 -13.11 -3.74 9.07
CA LEU A 61 -13.99 -2.94 9.91
C LEU A 61 -14.85 -2.06 8.99
N PRO A 62 -16.12 -2.43 8.76
CA PRO A 62 -17.02 -1.61 7.96
C PRO A 62 -17.10 -0.18 8.51
N GLY A 63 -16.84 0.80 7.64
CA GLY A 63 -17.13 2.22 7.89
C GLY A 63 -15.95 3.12 8.28
N VAL A 64 -14.77 2.57 8.63
CA VAL A 64 -13.66 3.41 9.17
C VAL A 64 -12.30 3.07 8.57
N LEU A 65 -12.06 1.81 8.19
CA LEU A 65 -10.74 1.27 7.92
C LEU A 65 -10.75 0.36 6.69
N ARG A 66 -9.91 0.62 5.69
CA ARG A 66 -9.63 -0.30 4.58
C ARG A 66 -8.19 -0.81 4.70
N VAL A 67 -7.98 -1.62 5.73
CA VAL A 67 -6.69 -2.29 6.01
C VAL A 67 -6.87 -3.78 5.80
N GLY A 68 -6.11 -4.36 4.86
CA GLY A 68 -6.15 -5.79 4.58
C GLY A 68 -5.80 -6.16 3.14
N THR A 69 -5.86 -7.45 2.86
CA THR A 69 -5.55 -8.02 1.54
C THR A 69 -6.80 -8.17 0.69
N PHE A 70 -6.79 -7.56 -0.49
CA PHE A 70 -7.82 -7.62 -1.51
C PHE A 70 -7.33 -8.51 -2.64
N VAL A 71 -8.19 -9.38 -3.19
CA VAL A 71 -7.78 -10.33 -4.23
C VAL A 71 -8.76 -10.27 -5.39
N SER A 72 -8.30 -9.77 -6.52
CA SER A 72 -9.06 -9.78 -7.75
C SER A 72 -8.62 -10.93 -8.64
N ARG A 73 -9.57 -11.61 -9.28
CA ARG A 73 -9.24 -12.52 -10.39
C ARG A 73 -8.67 -11.81 -11.61
N SER A 74 -9.02 -10.54 -11.82
CA SER A 74 -8.56 -9.75 -12.98
C SER A 74 -7.31 -8.92 -12.70
N THR A 75 -7.09 -8.51 -11.46
CA THR A 75 -6.03 -7.57 -11.10
C THR A 75 -5.03 -8.12 -10.07
N GLY A 76 -5.21 -9.34 -9.54
CA GLY A 76 -4.28 -9.96 -8.60
C GLY A 76 -4.48 -9.55 -7.14
N ARG A 77 -3.48 -9.80 -6.31
CA ARG A 77 -3.45 -9.50 -4.87
C ARG A 77 -3.00 -8.07 -4.61
N SER A 78 -3.82 -7.30 -3.90
CA SER A 78 -3.52 -5.93 -3.50
C SER A 78 -3.61 -5.79 -1.98
N PHE A 79 -2.56 -5.30 -1.33
CA PHE A 79 -2.63 -4.92 0.08
C PHE A 79 -3.11 -3.47 0.16
N TRP A 80 -4.13 -3.22 0.99
CA TRP A 80 -4.64 -1.88 1.24
C TRP A 80 -4.38 -1.52 2.69
N CYS A 81 -3.92 -0.29 2.90
CA CYS A 81 -3.87 0.35 4.20
C CYS A 81 -4.31 1.81 4.03
N VAL A 82 -5.62 2.00 3.89
CA VAL A 82 -6.23 3.30 3.65
C VAL A 82 -7.35 3.52 4.66
N HIS A 83 -7.37 4.67 5.29
CA HIS A 83 -8.42 5.09 6.21
C HIS A 83 -9.42 5.98 5.48
N ARG A 84 -9.16 7.28 5.51
CA ARG A 84 -10.05 8.35 5.04
C ARG A 84 -9.39 9.25 4.01
N ALA A 85 -8.11 9.07 3.70
CA ALA A 85 -7.45 9.90 2.70
C ALA A 85 -8.07 9.70 1.31
N GLU A 86 -8.24 10.81 0.60
CA GLU A 86 -8.65 10.82 -0.80
C GLU A 86 -7.48 10.58 -1.75
N ARG A 87 -6.25 10.82 -1.30
CA ARG A 87 -5.02 10.57 -2.05
C ARG A 87 -4.22 9.48 -1.37
N VAL A 88 -3.73 8.54 -2.17
CA VAL A 88 -3.02 7.36 -1.68
C VAL A 88 -1.82 7.08 -2.57
N LEU A 89 -0.82 6.43 -1.99
CA LEU A 89 0.32 5.92 -2.71
C LEU A 89 0.00 4.52 -3.25
N LEU A 90 0.05 4.37 -4.56
CA LEU A 90 -0.04 3.09 -5.24
C LEU A 90 1.36 2.62 -5.62
N VAL A 91 1.76 1.47 -5.08
CA VAL A 91 2.99 0.77 -5.40
C VAL A 91 2.64 -0.47 -6.18
N GLU A 92 3.22 -0.62 -7.37
CA GLU A 92 3.09 -1.80 -8.22
C GLU A 92 4.32 -2.68 -8.00
N LEU A 93 4.06 -3.96 -7.81
CA LEU A 93 5.04 -4.98 -7.47
C LEU A 93 4.97 -6.10 -8.51
N ASP A 94 6.12 -6.69 -8.82
CA ASP A 94 6.28 -7.90 -9.62
C ASP A 94 6.80 -9.00 -8.69
N GLY A 95 5.85 -9.70 -8.03
CA GLY A 95 6.18 -10.80 -7.13
C GLY A 95 5.11 -11.10 -6.07
N GLU A 96 5.21 -12.29 -5.48
CA GLU A 96 4.35 -12.77 -4.40
C GLU A 96 4.85 -12.30 -3.02
N PRO A 97 3.96 -11.92 -2.07
CA PRO A 97 2.53 -12.24 -2.06
C PRO A 97 1.58 -11.14 -2.58
N TYR A 98 2.08 -9.99 -3.05
CA TYR A 98 1.22 -8.88 -3.47
C TYR A 98 1.69 -8.26 -4.78
N ASP A 99 0.78 -8.10 -5.74
CA ASP A 99 1.00 -7.37 -6.98
C ASP A 99 0.94 -5.85 -6.76
N ARG A 100 0.20 -5.38 -5.74
CA ARG A 100 0.06 -3.94 -5.45
C ARG A 100 -0.05 -3.64 -3.96
N LEU A 101 0.47 -2.48 -3.56
CA LEU A 101 0.25 -1.88 -2.25
C LEU A 101 -0.45 -0.54 -2.42
N VAL A 102 -1.54 -0.32 -1.69
CA VAL A 102 -2.29 0.95 -1.66
C VAL A 102 -2.20 1.50 -0.24
N LEU A 103 -1.45 2.59 -0.07
CA LEU A 103 -1.07 3.09 1.25
C LEU A 103 -1.52 4.55 1.42
N GLU A 104 -2.15 4.85 2.55
CA GLU A 104 -2.39 6.22 2.98
C GLU A 104 -1.13 6.80 3.63
N VAL A 105 -0.51 7.76 2.96
CA VAL A 105 0.70 8.45 3.42
C VAL A 105 0.42 9.95 3.48
N GLU A 106 1.20 10.68 4.27
CA GLU A 106 0.97 12.12 4.50
C GLU A 106 1.15 12.94 3.22
N ASP A 107 2.23 12.71 2.47
CA ASP A 107 2.44 13.27 1.13
C ASP A 107 2.73 12.15 0.12
N PRO A 108 1.71 11.67 -0.62
CA PRO A 108 1.90 10.63 -1.62
C PRO A 108 2.85 11.02 -2.76
N ASP A 109 2.92 12.31 -3.11
CA ASP A 109 3.74 12.79 -4.22
C ASP A 109 5.22 12.86 -3.83
N GLU A 110 5.52 13.34 -2.62
CA GLU A 110 6.88 13.35 -2.08
C GLU A 110 7.39 11.93 -1.87
N VAL A 111 6.58 11.06 -1.29
CA VAL A 111 6.98 9.68 -1.00
C VAL A 111 7.15 8.87 -2.28
N SER A 112 6.28 9.06 -3.28
CA SER A 112 6.46 8.44 -4.60
C SER A 112 7.82 8.81 -5.21
N ARG A 113 8.22 10.09 -5.12
CA ARG A 113 9.53 10.56 -5.59
C ARG A 113 10.68 9.94 -4.79
N ALA A 114 10.54 9.79 -3.47
CA ALA A 114 11.56 9.17 -2.63
C ALA A 114 11.77 7.69 -2.99
N VAL A 115 10.69 6.93 -3.18
CA VAL A 115 10.75 5.53 -3.61
C VAL A 115 11.34 5.41 -5.01
N ALA A 116 10.91 6.27 -5.94
CA ALA A 116 11.43 6.27 -7.31
C ALA A 116 12.95 6.53 -7.34
N ARG A 117 13.45 7.47 -6.53
CA ARG A 117 14.89 7.77 -6.40
C ARG A 117 15.70 6.60 -5.82
N ALA A 118 15.12 5.82 -4.91
CA ALA A 118 15.79 4.68 -4.31
C ALA A 118 15.84 3.47 -5.25
N ARG A 119 14.81 3.28 -6.08
CA ARG A 119 14.64 2.10 -6.95
C ARG A 119 15.20 2.26 -8.36
N PHE A 120 15.06 3.45 -8.94
CA PHE A 120 15.41 3.73 -10.35
C PHE A 120 16.66 4.61 -10.49
N ARG A 121 17.59 4.48 -9.54
CA ARG A 121 18.95 5.01 -9.65
C ARG A 121 19.75 4.21 -10.67
#